data_AF-A0AAV1MA45-F1
#
_entry.id   AF-A0AAV1MA45-F1
#
_cell.length_a   1.000
_cell.length_b   1.000
_cell.length_c   1.000
_cell.angle_alpha   90.00
_cell.angle_beta   90.00
_cell.angle_gamma   90.00
#
_symmetry.space_group_name_H-M   'P 1'
#
loop_
_entity.id
_entity.type
_entity.pdbx_description
1 polymer ?
#
loop_
_entity_poly.entity_id
_entity_poly.type
_entity_poly.pdbx_seq_one_letter_code
_entity_poly.pdbx_strand_id
1 'polypeptide(L)'
;MKPYSKNHASQDRSKRIFNYRLSRARRTSENAFGILCQRFRIFFSPMAVNPRVVDKLVMSACIIHNMMSSLVIHDSDRNTLEMPSENVIPMARIPGRSYNINGSVTRDLFKQYFNSDHGSVPWQDSEVDRTS
;
A
#
# COMPACT_ATOMS: atom_id res chain seq x y z
N MET A 1 5.57 -3.34 7.59
CA MET A 1 5.12 -2.98 8.97
C MET A 1 4.34 -4.13 9.59
N LYS A 2 4.54 -4.43 10.89
CA LYS A 2 3.88 -5.54 11.60
C LYS A 2 2.54 -5.06 12.19
N PRO A 3 1.42 -5.80 11.99
CA PRO A 3 0.16 -5.46 12.65
C PRO A 3 0.25 -5.63 14.18
N TYR A 4 -0.68 -5.04 14.92
CA TYR A 4 -0.89 -5.40 16.33
C TYR A 4 -1.45 -6.83 16.41
N SER A 5 -1.12 -7.56 17.48
CA SER A 5 -1.67 -8.90 17.70
C SER A 5 -3.20 -8.84 17.83
N LYS A 6 -3.89 -9.94 17.49
CA LYS A 6 -5.36 -10.02 17.56
C LYS A 6 -5.90 -9.67 18.95
N ASN A 7 -5.23 -10.15 20.00
CA ASN A 7 -5.63 -9.88 21.39
C ASN A 7 -5.56 -8.38 21.72
N HIS A 8 -4.47 -7.70 21.36
CA HIS A 8 -4.34 -6.26 21.59
C HIS A 8 -5.29 -5.44 20.73
N ALA A 9 -5.59 -5.88 19.51
CA ALA A 9 -6.55 -5.21 18.65
C ALA A 9 -7.98 -5.36 19.19
N SER A 10 -8.37 -6.56 19.67
CA SER A 10 -9.69 -6.79 20.26
C SER A 10 -9.99 -5.88 21.45
N GLN A 11 -8.98 -5.61 22.27
CA GLN A 11 -9.09 -4.74 23.45
C GLN A 11 -9.04 -3.24 23.14
N ASP A 12 -8.53 -2.85 21.97
CA ASP A 12 -8.26 -1.44 21.64
C ASP A 12 -8.66 -1.14 20.19
N ARG A 13 -9.77 -0.39 20.06
CA ARG A 13 -10.33 0.01 18.76
C ARG A 13 -9.32 0.75 17.89
N SER A 14 -8.45 1.59 18.47
CA SER A 14 -7.46 2.34 17.71
C SER A 14 -6.47 1.42 16.98
N LYS A 15 -6.12 0.29 17.60
CA LYS A 15 -5.27 -0.76 17.01
C LYS A 15 -6.01 -1.57 15.95
N ARG A 16 -7.33 -1.79 16.10
CA ARG A 16 -8.18 -2.39 15.05
C ARG A 16 -8.22 -1.50 13.80
N ILE A 17 -8.45 -0.20 13.96
CA ILE A 17 -8.44 0.77 12.85
C ILE A 17 -7.10 0.74 12.12
N PHE A 18 -5.99 0.77 12.87
CA PHE A 18 -4.66 0.65 12.28
C PHE A 18 -4.49 -0.66 11.49
N ASN A 19 -4.85 -1.81 12.07
CA ASN A 19 -4.72 -3.10 11.41
C ASN A 19 -5.57 -3.18 10.14
N TYR A 20 -6.80 -2.66 10.17
CA TYR A 20 -7.69 -2.62 9.00
C TYR A 20 -7.08 -1.74 7.89
N ARG A 21 -6.61 -0.53 8.21
CA ARG A 21 -5.98 0.36 7.24
C ARG A 21 -4.72 -0.25 6.63
N LEU A 22 -3.90 -0.89 7.47
CA LEU A 22 -2.70 -1.60 7.00
C LEU A 22 -3.07 -2.75 6.04
N SER A 23 -4.11 -3.51 6.34
CA SER A 23 -4.61 -4.56 5.44
C SER A 23 -5.21 -3.99 4.15
N ARG A 24 -5.94 -2.88 4.22
CA ARG A 24 -6.48 -2.19 3.03
C ARG A 24 -5.35 -1.70 2.11
N ALA A 25 -4.30 -1.10 2.67
CA ALA A 25 -3.13 -0.69 1.91
C ALA A 25 -2.43 -1.87 1.23
N ARG A 26 -2.24 -3.00 1.95
CA ARG A 26 -1.68 -4.22 1.35
C ARG A 26 -2.51 -4.75 0.20
N ARG A 27 -3.84 -4.86 0.38
CA ARG A 27 -4.76 -5.30 -0.68
C ARG A 27 -4.60 -4.47 -1.94
N THR A 28 -4.49 -3.13 -1.82
CA THR A 28 -4.25 -2.26 -2.98
C THR A 28 -2.93 -2.59 -3.69
N SER A 29 -1.82 -2.70 -2.95
CA SER A 29 -0.52 -3.03 -3.55
C SER A 29 -0.46 -4.44 -4.14
N GLU A 30 -1.08 -5.44 -3.48
CA GLU A 30 -1.12 -6.83 -3.92
C GLU A 30 -1.99 -6.99 -5.17
N ASN A 31 -3.15 -6.31 -5.23
CA ASN A 31 -4.00 -6.31 -6.42
C ASN A 31 -3.29 -5.69 -7.63
N ALA A 32 -2.64 -4.54 -7.45
CA ALA A 32 -1.87 -3.90 -8.51
C ALA A 32 -0.73 -4.81 -9.01
N PHE A 33 0.00 -5.43 -8.08
CA PHE A 33 1.06 -6.39 -8.44
C PHE A 33 0.49 -7.63 -9.14
N GLY A 34 -0.66 -8.14 -8.71
CA GLY A 34 -1.33 -9.27 -9.37
C GLY A 34 -1.67 -8.98 -10.84
N ILE A 35 -2.17 -7.78 -11.13
CA ILE A 35 -2.42 -7.32 -12.52
C ILE A 35 -1.10 -7.28 -13.30
N LEU A 36 -0.04 -6.74 -12.68
CA LEU A 36 1.28 -6.64 -13.32
C LEU A 36 1.88 -8.03 -13.61
N CYS A 37 1.77 -8.98 -12.67
CA CYS A 37 2.19 -10.38 -12.86
C CYS A 37 1.43 -11.03 -14.00
N GLN A 38 0.10 -10.89 -14.03
CA GLN A 38 -0.73 -11.48 -15.08
C GLN A 38 -0.34 -10.99 -16.48
N ARG A 39 0.16 -9.75 -16.59
CA ARG A 39 0.64 -9.18 -17.85
C ARG A 39 2.09 -9.55 -18.17
N PHE A 40 2.96 -9.58 -17.17
CA PHE A 40 4.39 -9.82 -17.35
C PHE A 40 4.84 -11.05 -16.55
N ARG A 41 5.08 -12.15 -17.26
CA ARG A 41 5.48 -13.44 -16.68
C ARG A 41 6.74 -13.39 -15.80
N ILE A 42 7.60 -12.39 -16.01
CA ILE A 42 8.84 -12.21 -15.24
C ILE A 42 8.62 -12.02 -13.74
N PHE A 43 7.44 -11.54 -13.32
CA PHE A 43 7.14 -11.33 -11.90
C PHE A 43 6.58 -12.57 -11.18
N PHE A 44 6.27 -13.66 -11.89
CA PHE A 44 5.79 -14.91 -11.27
C PHE A 44 6.91 -15.77 -10.67
N SER A 45 8.17 -15.46 -10.99
CA SER A 45 9.34 -16.21 -10.51
C SER A 45 10.29 -15.25 -9.80
N PRO A 46 11.06 -15.71 -8.79
CA PRO A 46 12.20 -14.97 -8.27
C PRO A 46 13.08 -14.47 -9.42
N MET A 47 13.27 -13.15 -9.47
CA MET A 47 14.05 -12.51 -10.52
C MET A 47 15.53 -12.86 -10.34
N ALA A 48 16.07 -13.73 -11.19
CA ALA A 48 17.49 -14.02 -11.30
C ALA A 48 18.24 -12.90 -12.06
N VAL A 49 17.97 -11.64 -11.68
CA VAL A 49 18.48 -10.44 -12.35
C VAL A 49 19.22 -9.60 -11.31
N ASN A 50 20.25 -8.86 -11.75
CA ASN A 50 21.02 -8.02 -10.83
C ASN A 50 20.09 -7.03 -10.09
N PRO A 51 20.13 -6.95 -8.74
CA PRO A 51 19.28 -6.03 -7.99
C PRO A 51 19.34 -4.58 -8.47
N ARG A 52 20.46 -4.15 -9.04
CA ARG A 52 20.64 -2.79 -9.61
C ARG A 52 19.75 -2.49 -10.81
N VAL A 53 19.24 -3.50 -11.52
CA VAL A 53 18.37 -3.32 -12.69
C VAL A 53 16.90 -3.59 -12.40
N VAL A 54 16.58 -4.19 -11.25
CA VAL A 54 15.20 -4.55 -10.87
C VAL A 54 14.30 -3.31 -10.83
N ASP A 55 14.78 -2.22 -10.25
CA ASP A 55 14.01 -0.97 -10.17
C ASP A 55 13.63 -0.44 -11.57
N LYS A 56 14.59 -0.46 -12.51
CA LYS A 56 14.35 -0.06 -13.90
C LYS A 56 13.36 -0.99 -14.59
N LEU A 57 13.46 -2.29 -14.34
CA LEU A 57 12.57 -3.30 -14.90
C LEU A 57 11.13 -3.09 -14.43
N VAL A 58 10.92 -2.86 -13.13
CA VAL A 58 9.60 -2.56 -12.55
C VAL A 58 9.04 -1.27 -13.16
N MET A 59 9.84 -0.20 -13.25
CA MET A 59 9.40 1.05 -13.88
C MET A 59 9.02 0.86 -15.35
N SER A 60 9.84 0.15 -16.13
CA SER A 60 9.53 -0.17 -17.53
C SER A 60 8.23 -0.97 -17.67
N ALA A 61 8.00 -1.95 -16.80
CA ALA A 61 6.75 -2.72 -16.80
C ALA A 61 5.53 -1.85 -16.50
N CYS A 62 5.63 -0.92 -15.54
CA CYS A 62 4.57 0.06 -15.25
C CYS A 62 4.31 0.99 -16.45
N ILE A 63 5.37 1.51 -17.09
CA ILE A 63 5.25 2.37 -18.28
C ILE A 63 4.55 1.60 -19.41
N ILE A 64 5.01 0.39 -19.72
CA ILE A 64 4.43 -0.45 -20.79
C ILE A 64 2.97 -0.80 -20.46
N HIS A 65 2.65 -1.13 -19.20
CA HIS A 65 1.28 -1.37 -18.77
C HIS A 65 0.39 -0.14 -19.02
N ASN A 66 0.84 1.04 -18.59
CA ASN A 66 0.09 2.28 -18.76
C ASN A 66 -0.11 2.64 -20.24
N MET A 67 0.94 2.50 -21.07
CA MET A 67 0.85 2.73 -22.52
C MET A 67 -0.14 1.78 -23.19
N MET A 68 -0.09 0.48 -22.87
CA MET A 68 -1.04 -0.48 -23.41
C MET A 68 -2.46 -0.20 -22.92
N SER A 69 -2.63 0.22 -21.66
CA SER A 69 -3.95 0.58 -21.14
C SER A 69 -4.50 1.82 -21.85
N SER A 70 -3.69 2.86 -22.10
CA SER A 70 -4.15 4.04 -22.86
C SER A 70 -4.50 3.71 -24.31
N LEU A 71 -3.84 2.72 -24.91
CA LEU A 71 -4.15 2.24 -26.27
C LEU A 71 -5.45 1.42 -26.31
N VAL A 72 -5.79 0.70 -25.25
CA VAL A 72 -7.05 -0.06 -25.13
C VAL A 72 -8.23 0.85 -24.75
N ILE A 73 -8.00 1.92 -24.00
CA ILE A 73 -9.04 2.87 -23.55
C ILE A 73 -9.57 3.73 -24.71
N HIS A 74 -8.86 3.84 -25.84
CA HIS A 74 -9.36 4.55 -27.03
C HIS A 74 -10.55 3.86 -27.73
N ASP A 75 -10.93 2.65 -27.31
CA ASP A 75 -12.05 1.90 -27.90
C ASP A 75 -13.23 1.70 -26.92
N SER A 76 -13.14 2.20 -25.68
CA SER A 76 -14.23 2.07 -24.71
C SER A 76 -14.16 3.11 -23.60
N ASP A 77 -15.07 4.08 -23.66
CA ASP A 77 -15.46 4.98 -22.56
C ASP A 77 -15.36 4.31 -21.18
N ARG A 78 -14.53 4.85 -20.27
CA ARG A 78 -14.82 5.00 -18.82
C ARG A 78 -13.67 5.58 -17.98
N ASN A 79 -14.00 6.68 -17.29
CA ASN A 79 -13.48 7.17 -16.01
C ASN A 79 -12.00 6.92 -15.67
N THR A 80 -11.17 7.84 -16.12
CA THR A 80 -9.87 8.13 -15.51
C THR A 80 -10.10 8.48 -14.03
N LEU A 81 -9.80 7.56 -13.11
CA LEU A 81 -9.67 7.91 -11.69
C LEU A 81 -8.42 8.77 -11.58
N GLU A 82 -8.59 10.09 -11.55
CA GLU A 82 -7.54 11.03 -11.20
C GLU A 82 -6.99 10.64 -9.83
N MET A 83 -5.72 10.25 -9.81
CA MET A 83 -4.98 10.04 -8.57
C MET A 83 -4.68 11.43 -7.99
N PRO A 84 -5.15 11.78 -6.78
CA PRO A 84 -4.83 13.06 -6.17
C PRO A 84 -3.30 13.09 -5.93
N SER A 85 -2.61 13.96 -6.66
CA SER A 85 -1.15 14.13 -6.59
C SER A 85 -0.69 14.84 -5.31
N GLU A 86 -1.61 15.36 -4.49
CA GLU A 86 -1.29 16.26 -3.38
C GLU A 86 -0.93 15.58 -2.05
N ASN A 87 -1.01 14.25 -1.94
CA ASN A 87 -0.78 13.54 -0.67
C ASN A 87 0.52 12.73 -0.57
N VAL A 88 1.48 12.93 -1.47
CA VAL A 88 2.81 12.30 -1.36
C VAL A 88 3.68 13.05 -0.34
N ILE A 89 3.54 12.67 0.93
CA ILE A 89 4.45 13.10 1.99
C ILE A 89 5.86 12.57 1.63
N PRO A 90 6.91 13.43 1.62
CA PRO A 90 8.26 12.98 1.32
C PRO A 90 8.73 11.91 2.31
N MET A 91 9.13 10.75 1.79
CA MET A 91 9.70 9.67 2.59
C MET A 91 11.11 10.11 3.03
N ALA A 92 11.23 10.67 4.24
CA ALA A 92 12.52 11.05 4.79
C ALA A 92 13.46 9.83 4.87
N ARG A 93 14.72 9.99 4.44
CA ARG A 93 15.77 8.97 4.61
C ARG A 93 16.10 8.83 6.10
N ILE A 94 15.53 7.82 6.75
CA ILE A 94 15.91 7.43 8.11
C ILE A 94 17.18 6.58 8.01
N PRO A 95 18.32 6.99 8.63
CA PRO A 95 19.56 6.23 8.56
C PRO A 95 19.42 4.87 9.26
N GLY A 96 20.26 3.95 8.82
CA GLY A 96 20.10 2.51 9.02
C GLY A 96 20.17 1.99 10.45
N ARG A 97 19.61 0.77 10.58
CA ARG A 97 19.86 -0.24 11.62
C ARG A 97 19.60 0.16 13.07
N SER A 98 18.34 0.02 13.48
CA SER A 98 18.03 -0.60 14.77
C SER A 98 16.80 -1.48 14.63
N TYR A 99 17.02 -2.79 14.73
CA TYR A 99 15.99 -3.80 14.77
C TYR A 99 15.21 -3.61 16.09
N ASN A 100 13.90 -3.36 15.97
CA ASN A 100 12.85 -3.34 17.01
C ASN A 100 12.31 -1.99 17.52
N ILE A 101 13.09 -0.91 17.69
CA ILE A 101 12.54 0.35 18.27
C ILE A 101 11.79 1.18 17.23
N ASN A 102 12.35 1.32 16.03
CA ASN A 102 11.74 2.17 15.00
C ASN A 102 10.43 1.58 14.44
N GLY A 103 10.31 0.25 14.41
CA GLY A 103 9.14 -0.42 13.85
C GLY A 103 7.87 -0.27 14.70
N SER A 104 8.00 -0.34 16.03
CA SER A 104 6.89 -0.08 16.95
C SER A 104 6.54 1.40 16.98
N VAL A 105 7.55 2.28 17.04
CA VAL A 105 7.35 3.74 17.04
C VAL A 105 6.64 4.20 15.78
N THR A 106 7.11 3.82 14.58
CA THR A 106 6.45 4.17 13.31
C THR A 106 5.02 3.65 13.25
N ARG A 107 4.78 2.42 13.74
CA ARG A 107 3.43 1.85 13.82
C ARG A 107 2.53 2.67 14.75
N ASP A 108 3.04 3.06 15.91
CA ASP A 108 2.31 3.84 16.89
C ASP A 108 2.03 5.27 16.37
N LEU A 109 2.97 5.88 15.63
CA LEU A 109 2.76 7.15 14.93
C LEU A 109 1.64 7.06 13.91
N PHE A 110 1.64 6.03 13.05
CA PHE A 110 0.54 5.82 12.10
C PHE A 110 -0.79 5.55 12.80
N LYS A 111 -0.78 4.78 13.90
CA LYS A 111 -1.98 4.56 14.72
C LYS A 111 -2.50 5.90 15.25
N GLN A 112 -1.66 6.74 15.84
CA GLN A 112 -2.04 8.06 16.33
C GLN A 112 -2.61 8.92 15.20
N TYR A 113 -1.93 8.98 14.06
CA TYR A 113 -2.39 9.72 12.89
C TYR A 113 -3.78 9.27 12.41
N PHE A 114 -4.01 7.97 12.21
CA PHE A 114 -5.31 7.46 11.72
C PHE A 114 -6.48 7.69 12.70
N ASN A 115 -6.18 7.93 13.98
CA ASN A 115 -7.17 8.25 15.00
C ASN A 115 -7.21 9.76 15.33
N SER A 116 -6.39 10.58 14.68
CA SER A 116 -6.43 12.05 14.78
C SER A 116 -7.44 12.64 13.80
N ASP A 117 -7.86 13.88 14.03
CA ASP A 117 -8.84 14.57 13.18
C ASP A 117 -8.40 14.63 11.71
N HIS A 118 -7.10 14.78 11.43
CA HIS A 118 -6.56 14.86 10.07
C HIS A 118 -6.47 13.52 9.35
N GLY A 119 -6.24 12.43 10.09
CA GLY A 119 -6.01 11.10 9.51
C GLY A 119 -7.21 10.17 9.59
N SER A 120 -8.22 10.52 10.39
CA SER A 120 -9.48 9.78 10.50
C SER A 120 -10.30 9.89 9.21
N VAL A 121 -11.12 8.88 8.93
CA VAL A 121 -12.02 8.88 7.78
C VAL A 121 -13.41 8.40 8.20
N PRO A 122 -14.50 8.93 7.62
CA PRO A 122 -15.86 8.64 8.09
C PRO A 122 -16.23 7.15 8.06
N TRP A 123 -15.68 6.39 7.12
CA TRP A 123 -16.01 4.98 6.91
C TRP A 123 -15.21 4.00 7.78
N GLN A 124 -14.16 4.44 8.49
CA GLN A 124 -13.26 3.49 9.16
C GLN A 124 -13.94 2.75 10.31
N ASP A 125 -14.87 3.41 11.00
CA ASP A 125 -15.55 2.84 12.15
C ASP A 125 -16.54 1.74 11.73
N SER A 126 -17.36 2.00 10.72
CA SER A 126 -18.30 1.01 10.19
C SER A 126 -17.61 -0.21 9.59
N GLU A 127 -16.50 0.01 8.88
CA GLU A 127 -15.75 -1.05 8.20
C GLU A 127 -14.98 -1.97 9.16
N VAL A 128 -14.45 -1.40 10.24
CA VAL A 128 -13.74 -2.14 11.28
C VAL A 128 -14.69 -3.05 12.06
N ASP A 129 -15.92 -2.61 12.29
CA ASP A 129 -16.94 -3.42 12.96
C ASP A 129 -17.51 -4.53 12.07
N ARG A 130 -17.62 -4.31 10.76
CA ARG A 130 -18.03 -5.34 9.79
C ARG A 130 -17.02 -6.49 9.66
N THR A 131 -15.75 -6.24 9.95
CA THR A 131 -14.65 -7.20 9.74
C THR A 131 -14.21 -7.92 11.02
N SER A 132 -14.95 -7.74 12.13
CA SER A 132 -14.66 -8.36 13.43
C SER A 132 -15.46 -9.63 13.67
#